data_AF-A0A7C1WQG8-F1
#
_entry.id   AF-A0A7C1WQG8-F1
#
_cell.length_a   1.000
_cell.length_b   1.000
_cell.length_c   1.000
_cell.angle_alpha   90.00
_cell.angle_beta   90.00
_cell.angle_gamma   90.00
#
_symmetry.space_group_name_H-M   'P 1'
#
loop_
_entity.id
_entity.type
_entity.pdbx_description
1 polymer ?
#
loop_
_entity_poly.entity_id
_entity_poly.type
_entity_poly.pdbx_seq_one_letter_code
_entity_poly.pdbx_strand_id
1 'polypeptide(L)' 'TGDRSDKIRTYNFPQNRVTDHRIGLTLYNLSSIMEGNLDGLIEQLKLADRAEKLQIVDKL' A
#
# COMPACT_ATOMS: atom_id res chain seq x y z
N THR A 1 10.05 7.15 7.96
CA THR A 1 9.85 8.02 9.15
C THR A 1 8.85 7.47 10.15
N GLY A 2 7.91 6.59 9.78
CA GLY A 2 6.99 5.95 10.76
C GLY A 2 6.00 6.91 11.41
N ASP A 3 5.95 8.16 10.92
CA ASP A 3 5.03 9.18 11.36
C ASP A 3 3.59 8.74 11.06
N ARG A 4 2.71 8.91 12.05
CA ARG A 4 1.30 8.53 11.97
C ARG A 4 0.40 9.69 11.56
N SER A 5 0.96 10.90 11.45
CA SER A 5 0.25 12.09 10.97
C SER A 5 0.18 12.16 9.44
N ASP A 6 1.04 11.42 8.74
CA ASP A 6 1.08 11.40 7.28
C ASP A 6 -0.14 10.70 6.65
N LYS A 7 -0.63 11.29 5.56
CA LYS A 7 -1.68 10.67 4.74
C LYS A 7 -1.10 9.53 3.90
N ILE A 8 -1.15 8.31 4.44
CA ILE A 8 -0.61 7.11 3.77
C ILE A 8 -1.53 6.51 2.70
N ARG A 9 -2.85 6.78 2.73
CA ARG A 9 -3.82 6.21 1.80
C ARG A 9 -4.93 7.19 1.41
N THR A 10 -5.55 6.95 0.26
CA THR A 10 -6.75 7.64 -0.19
C THR A 10 -7.77 6.62 -0.66
N TYR A 11 -8.98 6.66 -0.09
CA TYR A 11 -10.11 5.82 -0.48
C TYR A 11 -11.10 6.67 -1.29
N ASN A 12 -11.30 6.33 -2.56
CA ASN A 12 -12.20 7.02 -3.47
C ASN A 12 -13.38 6.09 -3.80
N PHE A 13 -14.48 6.28 -3.07
CA PHE A 13 -15.70 5.49 -3.24
C PHE A 13 -16.35 5.66 -4.62
N PRO A 14 -16.53 6.89 -5.15
CA PRO A 14 -17.10 7.07 -6.50
C PRO A 14 -16.33 6.35 -7.61
N GLN A 15 -15.01 6.22 -7.49
CA GLN A 15 -14.15 5.56 -8.47
C GLN A 15 -13.79 4.11 -8.09
N ASN A 16 -14.39 3.58 -7.02
CA ASN A 16 -14.09 2.25 -6.48
C ASN A 16 -12.59 1.95 -6.29
N ARG A 17 -11.83 2.93 -5.81
CA ARG A 17 -10.36 2.86 -5.81
C ARG A 17 -9.72 3.19 -4.47
N VAL A 18 -8.64 2.48 -4.14
CA VAL A 18 -7.72 2.83 -3.06
C VAL A 18 -6.35 3.14 -3.65
N THR A 19 -5.70 4.18 -3.14
CA THR A 19 -4.31 4.52 -3.44
C THR A 19 -3.50 4.49 -2.14
N ASP A 20 -2.40 3.74 -2.10
CA ASP A 20 -1.42 3.73 -1.01
C ASP A 20 -0.19 4.52 -1.44
N HIS A 21 0.02 5.67 -0.79
CA HIS A 21 1.04 6.64 -1.15
C HIS A 21 2.44 6.22 -0.72
N ARG A 22 2.56 5.24 0.18
CA ARG A 22 3.87 4.76 0.64
C ARG A 22 4.65 4.06 -0.46
N ILE A 23 3.93 3.41 -1.39
CA ILE A 23 4.50 2.61 -2.46
C ILE A 23 3.96 2.99 -3.85
N GLY A 24 3.16 4.06 -3.94
CA GLY A 24 2.53 4.50 -5.19
C GLY A 24 1.50 3.51 -5.77
N LEU A 25 0.99 2.58 -4.97
CA LEU A 25 0.07 1.53 -5.42
C LEU A 25 -1.34 2.09 -5.55
N THR A 26 -2.03 1.76 -6.64
CA THR A 26 -3.43 2.08 -6.85
C THR A 26 -4.21 0.85 -7.27
N LEU A 27 -5.27 0.50 -6.53
CA LEU A 27 -6.13 -0.65 -6.78
C LEU A 27 -7.58 -0.22 -6.98
N TYR A 28 -8.23 -0.72 -8.03
CA TYR A 28 -9.62 -0.39 -8.42
C TYR A 28 -10.63 -1.43 -7.89
N ASN A 29 -10.47 -1.86 -6.64
CA ASN A 29 -11.31 -2.87 -5.99
C ASN A 29 -11.69 -2.48 -4.56
N LEU A 30 -11.91 -1.19 -4.30
CA LEU A 30 -12.17 -0.65 -2.96
C LEU A 30 -13.31 -1.39 -2.25
N SER A 31 -14.43 -1.68 -2.92
CA SER A 31 -15.56 -2.39 -2.31
C SER A 31 -15.14 -3.72 -1.68
N SER A 32 -14.39 -4.54 -2.41
CA SER A 32 -13.91 -5.84 -1.91
C SER A 32 -12.94 -5.69 -0.74
N ILE A 33 -12.09 -4.66 -0.77
CA ILE A 33 -11.18 -4.29 0.33
C ILE A 33 -11.96 -3.89 1.58
N MET A 34 -13.04 -3.12 1.43
CA MET A 34 -13.91 -2.71 2.53
C MET A 34 -14.72 -3.88 3.10
N GLU A 35 -14.97 -4.92 2.32
CA GLU A 35 -15.56 -6.19 2.77
C GLU A 35 -14.55 -7.08 3.52
N GLY A 36 -13.28 -6.68 3.63
CA GLY A 36 -12.25 -7.38 4.39
C GLY A 36 -11.26 -8.17 3.56
N ASN A 37 -11.37 -8.17 2.21
CA ASN A 37 -10.43 -8.84 1.32
C ASN A 37 -9.11 -8.03 1.21
N LEU A 38 -8.33 -8.01 2.28
CA LEU A 38 -7.13 -7.18 2.44
C LEU A 38 -5.84 -7.86 2.00
N ASP A 39 -5.84 -9.19 1.83
CA ASP A 39 -4.63 -9.99 1.61
C ASP A 39 -3.80 -9.48 0.44
N GLY A 40 -4.45 -9.19 -0.69
CA GLY A 40 -3.76 -8.65 -1.87
C GLY A 40 -3.08 -7.30 -1.61
N LEU A 41 -3.73 -6.38 -0.89
CA LEU A 41 -3.14 -5.09 -0.53
C LEU A 41 -1.96 -5.25 0.44
N ILE A 42 -2.11 -6.13 1.43
CA ILE A 42 -1.07 -6.39 2.45
C ILE A 42 0.15 -7.04 1.82
N GLU A 43 -0.02 -8.02 0.92
CA GLU A 43 1.10 -8.68 0.26
C GLU A 43 1.91 -7.73 -0.62
N GLN A 44 1.26 -6.81 -1.35
CA GLN A 44 1.97 -5.78 -2.11
C GLN A 44 2.82 -4.87 -1.22
N LEU A 45 2.29 -4.48 -0.05
CA LEU A 45 3.03 -3.66 0.92
C LEU A 45 4.23 -4.41 1.51
N LYS A 46 4.06 -5.70 1.85
CA LYS A 46 5.17 -6.54 2.32
C LYS A 46 6.25 -6.72 1.25
N LEU A 47 5.85 -6.92 0.00
CA LEU A 47 6.79 -7.08 -1.11
C LEU A 47 7.63 -5.82 -1.31
N ALA A 48 7.00 -4.65 -1.27
CA ALA A 48 7.70 -3.36 -1.38
C ALA A 48 8.70 -3.15 -0.23
N ASP A 49 8.30 -3.43 1.02
CA ASP A 49 9.19 -3.34 2.19
C ASP A 49 10.39 -4.29 2.08
N ARG A 50 10.18 -5.53 1.61
CA ARG A 50 11.27 -6.49 1.37
C ARG A 50 12.21 -6.01 0.27
N ALA A 51 11.68 -5.49 -0.84
CA ALA A 51 12.48 -4.98 -1.94
C ALA A 51 13.35 -3.79 -1.51
N GLU A 52 12.78 -2.87 -0.71
CA GLU A 52 13.52 -1.75 -0.14
C GLU A 52 14.66 -2.24 0.77
N LYS A 53 14.39 -3.20 1.67
CA LYS A 53 15.41 -3.78 2.55
C LYS A 53 16.53 -4.49 1.79
N LEU A 54 16.22 -5.22 0.72
CA LEU A 54 17.23 -5.87 -0.12
C LEU A 54 18.13 -4.85 -0.80
N GLN A 55 17.57 -3.77 -1.35
CA GLN A 55 18.37 -2.70 -1.97
C GLN A 55 19.29 -1.98 -0.97
N ILE A 56 18.88 -1.86 0.29
CA ILE A 56 19.72 -1.28 1.34
C ILE A 56 20.90 -2.20 1.65
N VAL A 57 20.67 -3.51 1.72
CA VAL A 57 21.73 -4.51 1.95
C VAL A 57 22.75 -4.52 0.80
N ASP A 58 22.31 -4.42 -0.46
CA ASP A 58 23.20 -4.38 -1.62
C ASP A 58 24.07 -3.09 -1.72
N LYS A 59 23.69 -2.03 -1.00
CA LYS A 59 24.41 -0.74 -0.98
C LYS A 59 25.40 -0.59 0.18
N LEU A 60 25.47 -1.57 1.07
CA LEU A 60 26.41 -1.63 2.21
C LEU A 60 27.68 -2.39 1.82
#